data_AF-A0A3D8VC49-F1
#
_entry.id   AF-A0A3D8VC49-F1
#
_cell.length_a   1.000
_cell.length_b   1.000
_cell.length_c   1.000
_cell.angle_alpha   90.00
_cell.angle_beta   90.00
_cell.angle_gamma   90.00
#
_symmetry.space_group_name_H-M   'P 1'
#
loop_
_entity.id
_entity.type
_entity.pdbx_description
1 polymer ?
#
loop_
_entity_poly.entity_id
_entity_poly.type
_entity_poly.pdbx_seq_one_letter_code
_entity_poly.pdbx_strand_id
1 'polypeptide(L)'
;MVRFAPALFALLLTACASVPNVALPVEAQLHPGRRMALPEGASLIYVDTANDSRCPPDVQCVHAGDADVHVRFVKPDAVLDVTLKASEQGQPRAIGTWRVTLRGLGPGPRPPATLRVDDASR
;
A
#
# COMPACT_ATOMS: atom_id res chain seq x y z
N MET A 1 -41.82 -7.96 52.24
CA MET A 1 -42.32 -7.72 50.86
C MET A 1 -41.95 -6.31 50.44
N VAL A 2 -40.88 -6.14 49.64
CA VAL A 2 -40.69 -5.03 48.66
C VAL A 2 -39.75 -5.58 47.58
N ARG A 3 -40.21 -5.58 46.33
CA ARG A 3 -39.48 -5.92 45.08
C ARG A 3 -39.14 -4.62 44.38
N PHE A 4 -37.92 -4.42 43.85
CA PHE A 4 -37.58 -3.52 42.70
C PHE A 4 -36.12 -3.85 42.30
N ALA A 5 -35.89 -4.72 41.31
CA ALA A 5 -35.73 -4.46 39.87
C ALA A 5 -34.31 -3.97 39.47
N PRO A 6 -33.57 -4.69 38.61
CA PRO A 6 -32.18 -4.41 38.26
C PRO A 6 -32.10 -3.33 37.17
N ALA A 7 -31.33 -2.26 37.40
CA ALA A 7 -31.05 -1.26 36.38
C ALA A 7 -29.88 -1.72 35.50
N LEU A 8 -30.23 -2.28 34.34
CA LEU A 8 -29.34 -2.65 33.25
C LEU A 8 -28.85 -1.37 32.55
N PHE A 9 -27.62 -0.94 32.83
CA PHE A 9 -27.02 0.25 32.23
C PHE A 9 -26.35 -0.12 30.89
N ALA A 10 -27.08 0.02 29.78
CA ALA A 10 -26.57 -0.18 28.43
C ALA A 10 -25.81 1.07 27.94
N LEU A 11 -24.48 1.08 28.07
CA LEU A 11 -23.62 2.06 27.40
C LEU A 11 -23.55 1.75 25.91
N LEU A 12 -24.30 2.50 25.10
CA LEU A 12 -24.16 2.54 23.65
C LEU A 12 -22.95 3.40 23.30
N LEU A 13 -21.81 2.77 22.99
CA LEU A 13 -20.64 3.45 22.41
C LEU A 13 -20.88 3.64 20.91
N THR A 14 -21.40 4.80 20.52
CA THR A 14 -21.41 5.28 19.13
C THR A 14 -19.98 5.71 18.75
N ALA A 15 -19.21 4.78 18.20
CA ALA A 15 -17.93 5.10 17.56
C ALA A 15 -18.20 5.66 16.16
N CYS A 16 -18.03 6.97 15.97
CA CYS A 16 -17.99 7.56 14.63
C CYS A 16 -16.73 7.03 13.92
N ALA A 17 -16.93 6.22 12.87
CA ALA A 17 -15.85 5.85 11.97
C ALA A 17 -15.50 7.06 11.08
N SER A 18 -14.56 7.88 11.54
CA SER A 18 -13.99 8.97 10.75
C SER A 18 -13.14 8.39 9.63
N VAL A 19 -13.51 8.61 8.36
CA VAL A 19 -12.63 8.28 7.23
C VAL A 19 -11.46 9.26 7.26
N PRO A 20 -10.20 8.80 7.41
CA PRO A 20 -9.06 9.69 7.41
C PRO A 20 -8.95 10.41 6.06
N ASN A 21 -8.87 11.74 6.10
CA ASN A 21 -8.62 12.54 4.91
C ASN A 21 -7.12 12.45 4.55
N VAL A 22 -6.78 11.63 3.57
CA VAL A 22 -5.41 11.46 3.08
C VAL A 22 -5.15 12.47 1.97
N ALA A 23 -4.11 13.30 2.13
CA ALA A 23 -3.66 14.22 1.09
C ALA A 23 -2.59 13.56 0.19
N LEU A 24 -2.59 13.94 -1.09
CA LEU A 24 -1.53 13.57 -2.04
C LEU A 24 -0.48 14.70 -2.14
N PRO A 25 0.81 14.39 -2.39
CA PRO A 25 1.35 13.05 -2.55
C PRO A 25 1.47 12.30 -1.22
N VAL A 26 1.30 10.98 -1.27
CA VAL A 26 1.54 10.11 -0.13
C VAL A 26 2.69 9.17 -0.47
N GLU A 27 3.66 9.05 0.44
CA GLU A 27 4.79 8.14 0.30
C GLU A 27 4.89 7.29 1.56
N ALA A 28 5.11 5.98 1.38
CA ALA A 28 5.33 5.08 2.49
C ALA A 28 6.26 3.93 2.09
N GLN A 29 7.02 3.45 3.07
CA GLN A 29 7.70 2.17 2.96
C GLN A 29 6.77 1.07 3.46
N LEU A 30 6.47 0.09 2.61
CA LEU A 30 5.60 -1.04 2.91
C LEU A 30 6.42 -2.33 2.89
N HIS A 31 6.09 -3.24 3.79
CA HIS A 31 6.48 -4.64 3.69
C HIS A 31 5.37 -5.43 2.96
N PRO A 32 5.65 -6.60 2.38
CA PRO A 32 4.62 -7.43 1.76
C PRO A 32 3.41 -7.67 2.68
N GLY A 33 2.20 -7.56 2.14
CA GLY A 33 0.93 -7.60 2.85
C GLY A 33 0.53 -6.31 3.58
N ARG A 34 1.40 -5.29 3.64
CA ARG A 34 1.05 -3.98 4.24
C ARG A 34 0.36 -3.08 3.22
N ARG A 35 -0.42 -2.14 3.75
CA ARG A 35 -1.20 -1.20 2.94
C ARG A 35 -0.96 0.23 3.37
N MET A 36 -1.16 1.14 2.43
CA MET A 36 -1.29 2.58 2.69
C MET A 36 -2.68 3.05 2.26
N ALA A 37 -3.25 3.97 3.04
CA ALA A 37 -4.51 4.61 2.70
C ALA A 37 -4.28 5.62 1.56
N LEU A 38 -5.27 5.73 0.68
CA LEU A 38 -5.34 6.70 -0.40
C LEU A 38 -6.63 7.53 -0.23
N PRO A 39 -6.79 8.66 -0.95
CA PRO A 39 -8.04 9.42 -0.95
C PRO A 39 -9.26 8.57 -1.30
N GLU A 40 -10.45 9.08 -0.97
CA GLU A 40 -11.75 8.47 -1.33
C GLU A 40 -11.95 7.05 -0.77
N GLY A 41 -11.32 6.73 0.35
CA GLY A 41 -11.44 5.43 1.01
C GLY A 41 -10.71 4.30 0.29
N ALA A 42 -9.87 4.62 -0.70
CA ALA A 42 -9.07 3.63 -1.39
C ALA A 42 -7.82 3.24 -0.59
N SER A 43 -7.18 2.14 -1.00
CA SER A 43 -5.89 1.73 -0.46
C SER A 43 -5.02 1.08 -1.53
N LEU A 44 -3.70 1.22 -1.35
CA LEU A 44 -2.70 0.45 -2.06
C LEU A 44 -2.14 -0.59 -1.11
N ILE A 45 -2.12 -1.85 -1.53
CA ILE A 45 -1.52 -2.98 -0.84
C ILE A 45 -0.27 -3.39 -1.62
N TYR A 46 0.87 -3.46 -0.95
CA TYR A 46 2.04 -4.14 -1.50
C TYR A 46 1.86 -5.63 -1.27
N VAL A 47 1.65 -6.41 -2.33
CA VAL A 47 1.32 -7.84 -2.23
C VAL A 47 2.58 -8.62 -1.93
N ASP A 48 3.53 -8.63 -2.87
CA ASP A 48 4.81 -9.31 -2.81
C ASP A 48 5.75 -8.83 -3.92
N THR A 49 6.98 -9.33 -3.90
CA THR A 49 7.93 -9.21 -5.02
C THR A 49 8.16 -10.61 -5.60
N ALA A 50 8.03 -10.73 -6.91
CA ALA A 50 8.32 -11.95 -7.66
C ALA A 50 9.50 -11.74 -8.61
N ASN A 51 10.06 -12.85 -9.10
CA ASN A 51 11.12 -12.87 -10.10
C ASN A 51 12.34 -12.00 -9.76
N ASP A 52 12.65 -11.81 -8.45
CA ASP A 52 13.75 -10.96 -8.01
C ASP A 52 15.10 -11.61 -8.32
N SER A 53 15.70 -11.14 -9.39
CA SER A 53 17.01 -11.55 -9.90
C SER A 53 17.99 -10.37 -9.91
N ARG A 54 17.70 -9.35 -9.10
CA ARG A 54 18.57 -8.19 -8.93
C ARG A 54 19.89 -8.63 -8.29
N CYS A 55 20.96 -7.90 -8.61
CA CYS A 55 22.24 -8.15 -7.98
C CYS A 55 22.18 -7.82 -6.49
N PRO A 56 22.51 -8.75 -5.58
CA PRO A 56 22.56 -8.47 -4.15
C PRO A 56 23.58 -7.36 -3.82
N PRO A 57 23.39 -6.65 -2.69
CA PRO A 57 24.45 -5.79 -2.18
C PRO A 57 25.72 -6.62 -1.94
N ASP A 58 26.88 -6.00 -2.14
CA ASP A 58 28.22 -6.58 -1.92
C ASP A 58 28.62 -7.72 -2.88
N VAL A 59 27.91 -7.89 -4.01
CA VAL A 59 28.25 -8.85 -5.07
C VAL A 59 28.53 -8.12 -6.38
N GLN A 60 29.60 -8.53 -7.08
CA GLN A 60 29.87 -8.06 -8.43
C GLN A 60 29.21 -8.99 -9.46
N CYS A 61 27.99 -8.67 -9.86
CA CYS A 61 27.30 -9.42 -10.91
C CYS A 61 27.82 -9.04 -12.30
N VAL A 62 27.96 -10.03 -13.18
CA VAL A 62 28.23 -9.79 -14.62
C VAL A 62 26.97 -9.26 -15.32
N HIS A 63 25.80 -9.73 -14.88
CA HIS A 63 24.49 -9.29 -15.34
C HIS A 63 23.52 -9.21 -14.16
N ALA A 64 22.75 -8.13 -14.08
CA ALA A 64 21.65 -8.00 -13.13
C ALA A 64 20.33 -8.19 -13.89
N GLY A 65 19.44 -9.02 -13.35
CA GLY A 65 18.07 -9.13 -13.84
C GLY A 65 17.19 -8.01 -13.31
N ASP A 66 15.90 -8.30 -13.18
CA ASP A 66 14.88 -7.36 -12.69
C ASP A 66 14.14 -7.97 -11.49
N ALA A 67 13.19 -7.23 -10.93
CA ALA A 67 12.22 -7.71 -9.97
C ALA A 67 10.83 -7.16 -10.29
N ASP A 68 9.81 -8.00 -10.07
CA ASP A 68 8.40 -7.65 -10.25
C ASP A 68 7.77 -7.32 -8.91
N VAL A 69 7.42 -6.05 -8.69
CA VAL A 69 6.74 -5.59 -7.48
C VAL A 69 5.24 -5.60 -7.73
N HIS A 70 4.52 -6.53 -7.11
CA HIS A 70 3.07 -6.63 -7.26
C HIS A 70 2.36 -5.75 -6.23
N VAL A 71 1.51 -4.85 -6.72
CA VAL A 71 0.68 -3.98 -5.89
C VAL A 71 -0.78 -4.14 -6.29
N ARG A 72 -1.66 -4.04 -5.29
CA ARG A 72 -3.11 -4.09 -5.47
C ARG A 72 -3.74 -2.79 -5.00
N PHE A 73 -4.50 -2.17 -5.88
CA PHE A 73 -5.36 -1.05 -5.54
C PHE A 73 -6.74 -1.58 -5.19
N VAL A 74 -7.25 -1.17 -4.04
CA VAL A 74 -8.61 -1.46 -3.58
C VAL A 74 -9.35 -0.14 -3.46
N LYS A 75 -10.37 0.04 -4.29
CA LYS A 75 -11.35 1.13 -4.24
C LYS A 75 -12.69 0.57 -3.72
N PRO A 76 -13.63 1.42 -3.29
CA PRO A 76 -14.96 0.95 -2.88
C PRO A 76 -15.69 0.12 -3.95
N ASP A 77 -15.45 0.40 -5.23
CA ASP A 77 -16.14 -0.18 -6.38
C ASP A 77 -15.25 -1.07 -7.27
N ALA A 78 -13.94 -1.11 -7.05
CA ALA A 78 -13.00 -1.78 -7.94
C ALA A 78 -11.75 -2.31 -7.23
N VAL A 79 -11.19 -3.40 -7.76
CA VAL A 79 -9.87 -3.91 -7.38
C VAL A 79 -9.02 -4.01 -8.64
N LEU A 80 -7.78 -3.54 -8.57
CA LEU A 80 -6.85 -3.56 -9.71
C LEU A 80 -5.46 -4.01 -9.26
N ASP A 81 -4.96 -5.07 -9.89
CA ASP A 81 -3.60 -5.56 -9.70
C ASP A 81 -2.65 -4.95 -10.73
N VAL A 82 -1.49 -4.50 -10.27
CA VAL A 82 -0.47 -3.82 -11.08
C VAL A 82 0.91 -4.33 -10.71
N THR A 83 1.74 -4.58 -11.72
CA THR A 83 3.16 -4.97 -11.54
C THR A 83 4.06 -3.79 -11.86
N LEU A 84 4.87 -3.33 -10.91
CA LEU A 84 5.92 -2.33 -11.14
C LEU A 84 7.24 -3.05 -11.36
N LYS A 85 8.01 -2.66 -12.37
CA LYS A 85 9.35 -3.20 -12.63
C LYS A 85 10.37 -2.45 -11.77
N ALA A 86 11.26 -3.16 -11.10
CA ALA A 86 12.35 -2.52 -10.34
C ALA A 86 13.32 -1.75 -11.26
N SER A 87 13.49 -2.21 -12.49
CA SER A 87 14.24 -1.49 -13.54
C SER A 87 13.62 -0.14 -13.94
N GLU A 88 12.32 0.06 -13.69
CA GLU A 88 11.59 1.30 -13.93
C GLU A 88 11.49 2.17 -12.66
N GLN A 89 12.31 1.90 -11.63
CA GLN A 89 12.31 2.69 -10.39
C GLN A 89 12.46 4.18 -10.68
N GLY A 90 11.61 4.99 -10.04
CA GLY A 90 11.52 6.43 -10.26
C GLY A 90 10.62 6.85 -11.43
N GLN A 91 10.20 5.93 -12.30
CA GLN A 91 9.24 6.23 -13.36
C GLN A 91 7.80 6.12 -12.84
N PRO A 92 6.98 7.17 -12.98
CA PRO A 92 5.58 7.12 -12.58
C PRO A 92 4.75 6.27 -13.53
N ARG A 93 3.97 5.33 -13.00
CA ARG A 93 2.96 4.57 -13.73
C ARG A 93 1.56 5.12 -13.45
N ALA A 94 0.83 5.47 -14.51
CA ALA A 94 -0.53 5.97 -14.39
C ALA A 94 -1.53 4.83 -14.11
N ILE A 95 -2.42 5.04 -13.15
CA ILE A 95 -3.45 4.09 -12.70
C ILE A 95 -4.72 4.89 -12.39
N GLY A 96 -5.61 4.99 -13.39
CA GLY A 96 -6.78 5.84 -13.29
C GLY A 96 -6.40 7.30 -13.03
N THR A 97 -6.85 7.86 -11.91
CA THR A 97 -6.57 9.23 -11.47
C THR A 97 -5.28 9.38 -10.67
N TRP A 98 -4.50 8.32 -10.50
CA TRP A 98 -3.25 8.37 -9.73
C TRP A 98 -2.03 8.04 -10.57
N ARG A 99 -0.87 8.49 -10.09
CA ARG A 99 0.45 8.04 -10.54
C ARG A 99 1.14 7.33 -9.40
N VAL A 100 1.51 6.07 -9.58
CA VAL A 100 2.33 5.34 -8.61
C VAL A 100 3.77 5.29 -9.07
N THR A 101 4.70 5.55 -8.16
CA THR A 101 6.13 5.47 -8.42
C THR A 101 6.77 4.53 -7.39
N LEU A 102 7.44 3.50 -7.89
CA LEU A 102 8.37 2.73 -7.06
C LEU A 102 9.62 3.58 -6.85
N ARG A 103 9.87 4.03 -5.62
CA ARG A 103 11.02 4.89 -5.27
C ARG A 103 12.22 4.08 -4.79
N GLY A 104 11.97 2.89 -4.24
CA GLY A 104 13.00 2.03 -3.70
C GLY A 104 12.47 0.62 -3.48
N LEU A 105 13.34 -0.37 -3.66
CA LEU A 105 13.09 -1.75 -3.29
C LEU A 105 14.31 -2.28 -2.53
N GLY A 106 14.13 -2.62 -1.25
CA GLY A 106 15.20 -3.10 -0.38
C GLY A 106 15.79 -4.44 -0.84
N PRO A 107 16.87 -4.92 -0.20
CA PRO A 107 17.40 -6.26 -0.44
C PRO A 107 16.63 -7.34 0.33
N GLY A 108 16.88 -8.59 -0.02
CA GLY A 108 16.38 -9.77 0.70
C GLY A 108 15.15 -10.43 0.07
N PRO A 109 14.68 -11.57 0.62
CA PRO A 109 13.66 -12.41 -0.01
C PRO A 109 12.24 -11.85 0.08
N ARG A 110 11.98 -10.92 1.01
CA ARG A 110 10.71 -10.20 1.16
C ARG A 110 11.02 -8.72 1.36
N PRO A 111 11.53 -8.06 0.31
CA PRO A 111 12.10 -6.73 0.45
C PRO A 111 11.01 -5.69 0.74
N PRO A 112 11.26 -4.69 1.59
CA PRO A 112 10.38 -3.54 1.71
C PRO A 112 10.43 -2.69 0.44
N ALA A 113 9.30 -2.14 0.03
CA ALA A 113 9.17 -1.23 -1.10
C ALA A 113 8.78 0.17 -0.63
N THR A 114 9.47 1.20 -1.12
CA THR A 114 9.07 2.60 -0.95
C THR A 114 8.21 3.00 -2.14
N LEU A 115 6.93 3.27 -1.88
CA LEU A 115 5.95 3.61 -2.90
C LEU A 115 5.47 5.04 -2.66
N ARG A 116 5.41 5.81 -3.75
CA ARG A 116 4.83 7.14 -3.77
C ARG A 116 3.60 7.14 -4.68
N VAL A 117 2.52 7.75 -4.23
CA VAL A 117 1.33 7.98 -5.03
C VAL A 117 1.07 9.47 -5.13
N ASP A 118 0.96 9.95 -6.36
CA ASP A 118 0.64 11.32 -6.74
C ASP A 118 -0.72 11.35 -7.45
N ASP A 119 -1.31 12.55 -7.55
CA ASP A 119 -2.47 12.79 -8.39
C ASP A 119 -2.02 12.81 -9.87
N ALA A 120 -2.76 12.16 -10.77
CA ALA A 120 -2.43 12.13 -12.19
C ALA A 120 -2.73 13.45 -12.92
N SER A 121 -3.59 14.30 -12.34
CA SER A 121 -4.01 15.58 -12.91
C SER A 121 -3.04 16.73 -12.63
N ARG A 122 -1.97 16.48 -11.87
CA ARG A 122 -1.00 17.48 -11.44
C ARG A 122 0.39 17.26 -12.03
#